data_AF-A0A1G0CFU5-F1
#
_entry.id   AF-A0A1G0CFU5-F1
#
_cell.length_a   1.000
_cell.length_b   1.000
_cell.length_c   1.000
_cell.angle_alpha   90.00
_cell.angle_beta   90.00
_cell.angle_gamma   90.00
#
_symmetry.space_group_name_H-M   'P 1'
#
loop_
_entity.id
_entity.type
_entity.pdbx_description
1 polymer ?
#
loop_
_entity_poly.entity_id
_entity_poly.type
_entity_poly.pdbx_seq_one_letter_code
_entity_poly.pdbx_strand_id
1 'polypeptide(L)'
;MKTILTLMACSIIGMMFSQSTAPLDVKVLSESGKPYAGDKIYFVGQTSKTSFSGVTNAAGKFHIELPAGDVYDIRIMSIGDELEYNTLEIPALKEGERYEMMELEIMYEAATNYTLDNLQFDTGKSTLKTVSFPILDNVAELMLLKPAMKIEIAGHTDSDGDDAANLVLSQQRADAVKQYLVKKGIAANRMTAKGYGESHPTADNATATGKQQNRRTEIRIL
;
A
#
# COMPACT_ATOMS: atom_id res chain seq x y z
N MET A 1 14.16 -3.68 13.93
CA MET A 1 15.45 -4.09 13.31
C MET A 1 15.10 -4.82 12.04
N LYS A 2 15.58 -4.36 10.86
CA LYS A 2 15.47 -5.12 9.61
C LYS A 2 16.47 -6.29 9.68
N THR A 3 16.08 -7.48 9.24
CA THR A 3 16.90 -8.70 9.32
C THR A 3 17.28 -9.12 7.91
N ILE A 4 18.54 -9.02 7.52
CA ILE A 4 18.96 -9.42 6.16
C ILE A 4 18.56 -10.89 5.91
N LEU A 5 17.67 -11.13 4.94
CA LEU A 5 17.42 -12.48 4.45
C LEU A 5 18.51 -12.83 3.44
N THR A 6 19.33 -13.81 3.79
CA THR A 6 20.27 -14.44 2.85
C THR A 6 19.66 -15.75 2.38
N LEU A 7 19.32 -15.81 1.09
CA LEU A 7 18.88 -17.05 0.46
C LEU A 7 20.13 -17.71 -0.16
N MET A 8 20.46 -18.92 0.31
CA MET A 8 21.65 -19.65 -0.16
C MET A 8 21.46 -20.10 -1.62
N ALA A 9 22.41 -19.73 -2.48
CA ALA A 9 22.55 -20.36 -3.79
C ALA A 9 23.29 -21.71 -3.62
N CYS A 10 22.70 -22.83 -4.05
CA CYS A 10 23.41 -24.11 -4.12
C CYS A 10 24.15 -24.24 -5.46
N SER A 11 25.43 -24.61 -5.42
CA SER A 11 26.29 -24.69 -6.60
C SER A 11 26.29 -26.11 -7.18
N ILE A 12 25.85 -26.28 -8.43
CA ILE A 12 26.09 -27.51 -9.21
C ILE A 12 26.80 -27.12 -10.50
N ILE A 13 27.95 -27.73 -10.72
CA ILE A 13 28.82 -27.54 -11.89
C ILE A 13 28.11 -28.09 -13.13
N GLY A 14 27.74 -27.22 -14.08
CA GLY A 14 27.11 -27.57 -15.35
C GLY A 14 27.34 -26.46 -16.40
N MET A 15 27.28 -26.83 -17.68
CA MET A 15 27.73 -26.02 -18.84
C MET A 15 27.40 -24.52 -18.78
N MET A 16 28.40 -23.73 -19.21
CA MET A 16 28.57 -22.30 -19.00
C MET A 16 27.49 -21.41 -19.63
N PHE A 17 26.62 -20.84 -18.79
CA PHE A 17 26.03 -19.52 -18.99
C PHE A 17 26.08 -18.80 -17.63
N SER A 18 26.73 -17.65 -17.57
CA SER A 18 26.71 -16.81 -16.36
C SER A 18 25.32 -16.17 -16.26
N GLN A 19 24.53 -16.57 -15.25
CA GLN A 19 23.25 -15.93 -14.96
C GLN A 19 23.49 -14.52 -14.42
N SER A 20 22.82 -13.52 -14.98
CA SER A 20 22.86 -12.13 -14.46
C SER A 20 21.69 -11.80 -13.55
N THR A 21 20.73 -12.71 -13.44
CA THR A 21 19.52 -12.57 -12.62
C THR A 21 19.28 -13.84 -11.80
N ALA A 22 18.77 -13.66 -10.58
CA ALA A 22 18.35 -14.72 -9.70
C ALA A 22 16.83 -14.95 -9.81
N PRO A 23 16.37 -16.18 -10.11
CA PRO A 23 14.95 -16.51 -10.12
C PRO A 23 14.40 -16.61 -8.69
N LEU A 24 13.31 -15.90 -8.41
CA LEU A 24 12.69 -15.81 -7.10
C LEU A 24 11.18 -16.08 -7.17
N ASP A 25 10.75 -17.13 -6.49
CA ASP A 25 9.34 -17.38 -6.19
C ASP A 25 8.97 -16.68 -4.88
N VAL A 26 7.97 -15.80 -4.95
CA VAL A 26 7.50 -15.02 -3.80
C VAL A 26 6.11 -15.47 -3.41
N LYS A 27 5.90 -15.65 -2.11
CA LYS A 27 4.61 -15.97 -1.51
C LYS A 27 4.30 -14.98 -0.39
N VAL A 28 3.11 -14.40 -0.40
CA VAL A 28 2.68 -13.37 0.56
C VAL A 28 1.44 -13.85 1.31
N LEU A 29 1.55 -13.85 2.64
CA LEU A 29 0.57 -14.38 3.56
C LEU A 29 0.29 -13.39 4.70
N SER A 30 -0.89 -13.51 5.30
CA SER A 30 -1.14 -13.03 6.65
C SER A 30 -0.32 -13.82 7.68
N GLU A 31 -0.20 -13.34 8.91
CA GLU A 31 0.42 -14.09 10.02
C GLU A 31 -0.36 -15.37 10.34
N SER A 32 -1.66 -15.39 10.02
CA SER A 32 -2.51 -16.59 10.09
C SER A 32 -2.34 -17.56 8.90
N GLY A 33 -1.45 -17.26 7.94
CA GLY A 33 -1.15 -18.09 6.78
C GLY A 33 -2.15 -17.98 5.62
N LYS A 34 -3.08 -17.02 5.66
CA LYS A 34 -4.02 -16.75 4.56
C LYS A 34 -3.28 -16.06 3.41
N PRO A 35 -3.41 -16.51 2.16
CA PRO A 35 -2.77 -15.84 1.04
C PRO A 35 -3.38 -14.46 0.77
N TYR A 36 -2.53 -13.47 0.52
CA TYR A 36 -2.96 -12.16 0.06
C TYR A 36 -2.86 -12.06 -1.45
N ALA A 37 -4.01 -12.04 -2.12
CA ALA A 37 -4.10 -11.80 -3.55
C ALA A 37 -4.05 -10.29 -3.88
N GLY A 38 -3.40 -9.93 -4.98
CA GLY A 38 -3.30 -8.54 -5.44
C GLY A 38 -2.38 -7.65 -4.62
N ASP A 39 -1.50 -8.21 -3.79
CA ASP A 39 -0.41 -7.45 -3.18
C ASP A 39 0.65 -7.15 -4.22
N LYS A 40 1.08 -5.89 -4.27
CA LYS A 40 2.21 -5.45 -5.09
C LYS A 40 3.42 -5.30 -4.19
N ILE A 41 4.45 -6.07 -4.50
CA ILE A 41 5.71 -6.10 -3.76
C ILE A 41 6.78 -5.44 -4.62
N TYR A 42 7.51 -4.49 -4.03
CA TYR A 42 8.63 -3.80 -4.63
C TYR A 42 9.95 -4.35 -4.08
N PHE A 43 10.93 -4.49 -4.97
CA PHE A 43 12.32 -4.80 -4.66
C PHE A 43 13.17 -3.64 -5.20
N VAL A 44 13.68 -2.81 -4.29
CA VAL A 44 14.43 -1.60 -4.65
C VAL A 44 15.90 -1.81 -4.36
N GLY A 45 16.73 -1.89 -5.41
CA GLY A 45 18.17 -2.09 -5.28
C GLY A 45 18.83 -0.92 -4.55
N GLN A 46 19.58 -1.21 -3.49
CA GLN A 46 20.24 -0.19 -2.67
C GLN A 46 21.39 0.46 -3.41
N THR A 47 22.12 -0.28 -4.24
CA THR A 47 23.25 0.24 -5.02
C THR A 47 22.78 0.73 -6.39
N SER A 48 22.04 -0.09 -7.12
CA SER A 48 21.58 0.24 -8.48
C SER A 48 20.49 1.30 -8.52
N LYS A 49 19.74 1.48 -7.41
CA LYS A 49 18.52 2.31 -7.32
C LYS A 49 17.40 1.89 -8.28
N THR A 50 17.52 0.70 -8.88
CA THR A 50 16.49 0.14 -9.76
C THR A 50 15.37 -0.48 -8.94
N SER A 51 14.13 -0.37 -9.43
CA SER A 51 12.95 -0.93 -8.76
C SER A 51 12.32 -2.00 -9.64
N PHE A 52 12.10 -3.16 -9.05
CA PHE A 52 11.38 -4.29 -9.64
C PHE A 52 10.11 -4.54 -8.82
N SER A 53 9.07 -5.08 -9.45
CA SER A 53 7.85 -5.41 -8.69
C SER A 53 7.12 -6.60 -9.26
N GLY A 54 6.35 -7.27 -8.40
CA GLY A 54 5.42 -8.32 -8.77
C GLY A 54 4.09 -8.17 -8.04
N VAL A 55 3.03 -8.70 -8.64
CA VAL A 55 1.68 -8.70 -8.07
C VAL A 55 1.26 -10.13 -7.80
N THR A 56 0.82 -10.42 -6.57
CA THR A 56 0.40 -11.76 -6.17
C THR A 56 -0.90 -12.18 -6.86
N ASN A 57 -0.94 -13.45 -7.28
CA ASN A 57 -2.15 -14.10 -7.78
C ASN A 57 -3.10 -14.51 -6.63
N ALA A 58 -4.17 -15.25 -6.95
CA ALA A 58 -5.15 -15.73 -5.96
C ALA A 58 -4.57 -16.63 -4.86
N ALA A 59 -3.43 -17.28 -5.10
CA ALA A 59 -2.71 -18.10 -4.13
C ALA A 59 -1.65 -17.30 -3.34
N GLY A 60 -1.62 -15.97 -3.48
CA GLY A 60 -0.64 -15.12 -2.82
C GLY A 60 0.75 -15.20 -3.43
N LYS A 61 0.89 -15.66 -4.69
CA LYS A 61 2.19 -15.97 -5.29
C LYS A 61 2.49 -15.17 -6.56
N PHE A 62 3.77 -14.93 -6.82
CA PHE A 62 4.29 -14.53 -8.13
C PHE A 62 5.74 -14.99 -8.30
N HIS A 63 6.25 -14.89 -9.52
CA HIS A 63 7.64 -15.16 -9.87
C HIS A 63 8.29 -13.88 -10.39
N ILE A 64 9.56 -13.67 -10.05
CA ILE A 64 10.35 -12.52 -10.52
C ILE A 64 11.83 -12.89 -10.68
N GLU A 65 12.52 -12.20 -11.58
CA GLU A 65 13.97 -12.27 -11.70
C GLU A 65 14.61 -10.97 -11.19
N LEU A 66 15.58 -11.09 -10.28
CA LEU A 66 16.28 -9.94 -9.71
C LEU A 66 17.75 -9.93 -10.14
N PRO A 67 18.29 -8.80 -10.63
CA PRO A 67 19.71 -8.71 -10.96
C PRO A 67 20.66 -9.07 -9.81
N ALA A 68 21.78 -9.69 -10.18
CA ALA A 68 22.87 -10.03 -9.29
C ALA A 68 23.64 -8.80 -8.79
N GLY A 69 24.27 -8.93 -7.62
CA GLY A 69 25.23 -7.96 -7.08
C GLY A 69 24.61 -6.76 -6.38
N ASP A 70 23.40 -6.90 -5.85
CA ASP A 70 22.73 -5.82 -5.11
C ASP A 70 22.01 -6.35 -3.86
N VAL A 71 21.68 -5.44 -2.95
CA VAL A 71 20.79 -5.66 -1.81
C VAL A 71 19.49 -4.93 -2.11
N TYR A 72 18.37 -5.64 -2.06
CA TYR A 72 17.05 -5.10 -2.38
C TYR A 72 16.27 -4.79 -1.10
N ASP A 73 15.80 -3.55 -0.95
CA ASP A 73 14.76 -3.22 0.02
C ASP A 73 13.42 -3.78 -0.48
N ILE A 74 12.81 -4.65 0.31
CA ILE A 74 11.49 -5.23 0.07
C ILE A 74 10.44 -4.31 0.68
N ARG A 75 9.52 -3.85 -0.14
CA ARG A 75 8.41 -2.97 0.28
C ARG A 75 7.08 -3.47 -0.24
N ILE A 76 6.03 -3.26 0.54
CA ILE A 76 4.67 -3.69 0.20
C ILE A 76 3.86 -2.43 -0.09
N MET A 77 3.18 -2.39 -1.24
CA MET A 77 2.27 -1.29 -1.55
C MET A 77 1.17 -1.18 -0.48
N SER A 78 0.96 0.03 0.04
CA SER A 78 -0.08 0.33 1.02
C SER A 78 -0.83 1.60 0.62
N ILE A 79 -1.93 1.90 1.32
CA ILE A 79 -2.64 3.16 1.13
C ILE A 79 -1.80 4.32 1.68
N GLY A 80 -1.47 5.28 0.81
CA GLY A 80 -0.74 6.50 1.14
C GLY A 80 0.77 6.34 1.32
N ASP A 81 1.30 5.12 1.31
CA ASP A 81 2.70 4.82 1.61
C ASP A 81 3.15 3.44 1.09
N GLU A 82 4.35 3.02 1.45
CA GLU A 82 4.89 1.68 1.29
C GLU A 82 5.28 1.12 2.67
N LEU A 83 4.89 -0.12 2.96
CA LEU A 83 5.36 -0.80 4.17
C LEU A 83 6.74 -1.38 3.90
N GLU A 84 7.75 -0.92 4.62
CA GLU A 84 9.08 -1.54 4.59
C GLU A 84 9.02 -2.90 5.31
N TYR A 85 9.30 -3.98 4.58
CA TYR A 85 9.30 -5.33 5.13
C TYR A 85 10.70 -5.73 5.59
N ASN A 86 11.61 -5.93 4.63
CA ASN A 86 12.96 -6.41 4.93
C ASN A 86 13.93 -6.16 3.78
N THR A 87 15.14 -6.71 3.85
CA THR A 87 16.12 -6.68 2.75
C THR A 87 16.46 -8.08 2.27
N LEU A 88 16.71 -8.20 0.97
CA LEU A 88 17.17 -9.42 0.31
C LEU A 88 18.46 -9.16 -0.44
N GLU A 89 19.52 -9.88 -0.10
CA GLU A 89 20.78 -9.82 -0.84
C GLU A 89 20.76 -10.81 -2.00
N ILE A 90 21.04 -10.33 -3.22
CA ILE A 90 21.32 -11.16 -4.38
C ILE A 90 22.82 -11.02 -4.68
N PRO A 91 23.69 -11.94 -4.21
CA PRO A 91 25.14 -11.80 -4.34
C PRO A 91 25.57 -11.97 -5.80
N ALA A 92 26.63 -11.29 -6.23
CA ALA A 92 27.21 -11.51 -7.55
C ALA A 92 27.76 -12.95 -7.67
N LEU A 93 27.49 -13.63 -8.78
CA LEU A 93 28.00 -14.97 -9.04
C LEU A 93 29.48 -14.92 -9.47
N LYS A 94 30.25 -15.91 -9.01
CA LYS A 94 31.58 -16.22 -9.55
C LYS A 94 31.47 -17.12 -10.77
N GLU A 95 32.58 -17.27 -11.49
CA GLU A 95 32.66 -18.16 -12.64
C GLU A 95 32.25 -19.60 -12.26
N GLY A 96 31.31 -20.17 -13.01
CA GLY A 96 30.77 -21.52 -12.78
C GLY A 96 29.70 -21.62 -11.69
N GLU A 97 29.39 -20.53 -10.97
CA GLU A 97 28.24 -20.47 -10.07
C GLU A 97 26.95 -20.20 -10.84
N ARG A 98 25.82 -20.60 -10.26
CA ARG A 98 24.47 -20.33 -10.76
C ARG A 98 23.52 -20.14 -9.59
N TYR A 99 22.43 -19.42 -9.81
CA TYR A 99 21.34 -19.43 -8.85
C TYR A 99 20.52 -20.71 -9.00
N GLU A 100 20.07 -21.23 -7.86
CA GLU A 100 18.92 -22.11 -7.83
C GLU A 100 17.64 -21.30 -7.72
N MET A 101 16.49 -21.95 -7.88
CA MET A 101 15.22 -21.31 -7.59
C MET A 101 15.18 -20.92 -6.12
N MET A 102 15.06 -19.62 -5.86
CA MET A 102 14.97 -19.06 -4.53
C MET A 102 13.50 -18.93 -4.15
N GLU A 103 13.19 -19.10 -2.87
CA GLU A 103 11.83 -18.90 -2.34
C GLU A 103 11.85 -17.83 -1.25
N LEU A 104 10.93 -16.86 -1.32
CA LEU A 104 10.71 -15.85 -0.30
C LEU A 104 9.26 -15.90 0.19
N GLU A 105 9.09 -16.18 1.48
CA GLU A 105 7.80 -16.03 2.14
C GLU A 105 7.75 -14.70 2.91
N ILE A 106 6.79 -13.85 2.55
CA ILE A 106 6.48 -12.58 3.21
C ILE A 106 5.25 -12.82 4.08
N MET A 107 5.40 -12.65 5.39
CA MET A 107 4.29 -12.70 6.35
C MET A 107 4.10 -11.32 6.97
N TYR A 108 2.90 -10.75 6.83
CA TYR A 108 2.57 -9.46 7.45
C TYR A 108 1.07 -9.34 7.70
N GLU A 109 0.65 -8.44 8.59
CA GLU A 109 -0.76 -8.07 8.75
C GLU A 109 -1.02 -6.70 8.16
N ALA A 110 -1.95 -6.63 7.20
CA ALA A 110 -2.36 -5.38 6.59
C ALA A 110 -3.18 -4.52 7.57
N ALA A 111 -2.89 -3.22 7.64
CA ALA A 111 -3.73 -2.30 8.38
C ALA A 111 -5.14 -2.25 7.78
N THR A 112 -6.16 -2.08 8.61
CA THR A 112 -7.55 -1.98 8.17
C THR A 112 -8.09 -0.55 8.19
N ASN A 113 -7.36 0.39 8.78
CA ASN A 113 -7.74 1.80 8.88
C ASN A 113 -6.57 2.68 8.46
N TYR A 114 -6.83 3.62 7.56
CA TYR A 114 -5.85 4.53 7.00
C TYR A 114 -6.38 5.95 7.06
N THR A 115 -5.60 6.88 7.60
CA THR A 115 -5.87 8.31 7.45
C THR A 115 -5.29 8.77 6.13
N LEU A 116 -6.08 9.45 5.31
CA LEU A 116 -5.62 10.00 4.04
C LEU A 116 -4.90 11.33 4.25
N ASP A 117 -3.61 11.24 4.57
CA ASP A 117 -2.77 12.42 4.72
C ASP A 117 -2.71 13.22 3.42
N ASN A 118 -2.70 14.55 3.54
CA ASN A 118 -2.74 15.49 2.40
C ASN A 118 -4.01 15.45 1.53
N LEU A 119 -5.07 14.74 1.92
CA LEU A 119 -6.38 14.94 1.34
C LEU A 119 -6.93 16.31 1.76
N GLN A 120 -7.15 17.19 0.79
CA GLN A 120 -7.61 18.55 1.03
C GLN A 120 -8.82 18.92 0.19
N PHE A 121 -9.65 19.78 0.78
CA PHE A 121 -10.81 20.38 0.15
C PHE A 121 -10.67 21.90 0.10
N ASP A 122 -11.38 22.53 -0.83
CA ASP A 122 -11.57 23.99 -0.78
C ASP A 122 -12.26 24.39 0.54
N THR A 123 -11.92 25.57 1.06
CA THR A 123 -12.43 26.06 2.35
C THR A 123 -13.95 26.10 2.37
N GLY A 124 -14.55 25.43 3.36
CA GLY A 124 -16.01 25.32 3.50
C GLY A 124 -16.72 24.52 2.41
N LYS A 125 -15.98 23.75 1.57
CA LYS A 125 -16.53 22.99 0.44
C LYS A 125 -16.11 21.52 0.50
N SER A 126 -16.70 20.73 -0.39
CA SER A 126 -16.37 19.33 -0.69
C SER A 126 -15.60 19.16 -2.01
N THR A 127 -15.22 20.25 -2.67
CA THR A 127 -14.37 20.21 -3.86
C THR A 127 -12.96 19.76 -3.48
N LEU A 128 -12.52 18.62 -4.03
CA LEU A 128 -11.16 18.09 -3.84
C LEU A 128 -10.12 19.01 -4.49
N LYS A 129 -9.06 19.32 -3.76
CA LYS A 129 -7.88 20.00 -4.30
C LYS A 129 -6.98 19.01 -5.03
N THR A 130 -6.27 19.50 -6.05
CA THR A 130 -5.34 18.72 -6.88
C THR A 130 -4.25 18.01 -6.09
N VAL A 131 -3.79 18.59 -4.97
CA VAL A 131 -2.83 17.97 -4.05
C VAL A 131 -3.30 16.62 -3.49
N SER A 132 -4.61 16.37 -3.49
CA SER A 132 -5.19 15.12 -3.01
C SER A 132 -5.18 13.99 -4.02
N PHE A 133 -4.98 14.28 -5.31
CA PHE A 133 -5.12 13.29 -6.36
C PHE A 133 -4.10 12.15 -6.25
N PRO A 134 -2.82 12.38 -5.92
CA PRO A 134 -1.86 11.29 -5.77
C PRO A 134 -2.26 10.22 -4.74
N ILE A 135 -2.74 10.63 -3.56
CA ILE A 135 -3.17 9.66 -2.54
C ILE A 135 -4.46 8.92 -2.94
N LEU A 136 -5.39 9.61 -3.62
CA LEU A 136 -6.59 8.96 -4.14
C LEU A 136 -6.30 8.01 -5.31
N ASP A 137 -5.29 8.33 -6.12
CA ASP A 137 -4.82 7.47 -7.21
C ASP A 137 -4.16 6.20 -6.68
N ASN A 138 -3.39 6.31 -5.60
CA ASN A 138 -2.84 5.15 -4.89
C ASN A 138 -3.96 4.26 -4.30
N VAL A 139 -5.01 4.83 -3.69
CA VAL A 139 -6.19 4.06 -3.23
C VAL A 139 -6.86 3.34 -4.41
N ALA A 140 -7.05 4.03 -5.54
CA ALA A 140 -7.64 3.44 -6.73
C ALA A 140 -6.78 2.28 -7.28
N GLU A 141 -5.46 2.46 -7.40
CA GLU A 141 -4.54 1.41 -7.85
C GLU A 141 -4.65 0.17 -6.95
N LEU A 142 -4.61 0.34 -5.63
CA LEU A 142 -4.73 -0.78 -4.69
C LEU A 142 -6.07 -1.52 -4.85
N MET A 143 -7.17 -0.78 -4.98
CA MET A 143 -8.50 -1.38 -5.17
C MET A 143 -8.65 -2.08 -6.53
N LEU A 144 -7.94 -1.64 -7.57
CA LEU A 144 -7.91 -2.32 -8.87
C LEU A 144 -7.13 -3.63 -8.78
N LEU A 145 -5.99 -3.64 -8.08
CA LEU A 145 -5.19 -4.84 -7.83
C LEU A 145 -5.93 -5.86 -6.94
N LYS A 146 -6.82 -5.38 -6.07
CA LYS A 146 -7.59 -6.22 -5.12
C LYS A 146 -9.09 -6.17 -5.38
N PRO A 147 -9.64 -6.88 -6.39
CA PRO A 147 -11.06 -6.81 -6.75
C PRO A 147 -12.05 -7.14 -5.62
N ALA A 148 -11.64 -7.95 -4.65
CA ALA A 148 -12.46 -8.31 -3.48
C ALA A 148 -12.48 -7.24 -2.39
N MET A 149 -11.54 -6.28 -2.40
CA MET A 149 -11.45 -5.23 -1.38
C MET A 149 -12.68 -4.33 -1.45
N LYS A 150 -13.30 -4.13 -0.29
CA LYS A 150 -14.36 -3.13 -0.05
C LYS A 150 -13.88 -2.15 1.00
N ILE A 151 -14.32 -0.90 0.88
CA ILE A 151 -13.90 0.16 1.79
C ILE A 151 -15.09 1.00 2.27
N GLU A 152 -14.97 1.54 3.48
CA GLU A 152 -15.70 2.73 3.95
C GLU A 152 -14.78 3.95 3.83
N ILE A 153 -15.30 5.03 3.26
CA ILE A 153 -14.70 6.36 3.23
C ILE A 153 -15.38 7.15 4.34
N ALA A 154 -14.65 7.39 5.43
CA ALA A 154 -15.17 8.05 6.62
C ALA A 154 -14.69 9.51 6.67
N GLY A 155 -15.62 10.46 6.54
CA GLY A 155 -15.33 11.89 6.62
C GLY A 155 -15.54 12.43 8.04
N HIS A 156 -14.62 13.27 8.51
CA HIS A 156 -14.67 13.90 9.83
C HIS A 156 -14.48 15.42 9.75
N THR A 157 -15.04 16.15 10.70
CA THR A 157 -14.80 17.59 10.92
C THR A 157 -14.17 17.82 12.30
N ASP A 158 -13.67 19.02 12.52
CA ASP A 158 -13.47 19.53 13.89
C ASP A 158 -14.82 19.95 14.49
N SER A 159 -14.78 20.44 15.73
CA SER A 159 -15.95 20.94 16.46
C SER A 159 -16.33 22.40 16.15
N ASP A 160 -15.78 23.01 15.11
CA ASP A 160 -16.16 24.38 14.75
C ASP A 160 -17.41 24.35 13.87
N GLY A 161 -18.43 25.12 14.26
CA GLY A 161 -19.69 25.23 13.53
C GLY A 161 -20.84 24.51 14.21
N ASP A 162 -21.90 24.26 13.44
CA ASP A 162 -23.10 23.55 13.90
C ASP A 162 -22.98 22.06 13.56
N ASP A 163 -23.35 21.19 14.50
CA ASP A 163 -23.26 19.73 14.38
C ASP A 163 -23.92 19.19 13.10
N ALA A 164 -25.12 19.70 12.75
CA ALA A 164 -25.85 19.25 11.56
C ALA A 164 -25.14 19.71 10.29
N ALA A 165 -24.61 20.94 10.27
CA ALA A 165 -23.78 21.43 9.17
C ALA A 165 -22.50 20.60 9.00
N ASN A 166 -21.84 20.25 10.11
CA ASN A 166 -20.63 19.42 10.12
C ASN A 166 -20.89 17.99 9.63
N LEU A 167 -22.04 17.41 9.98
CA LEU A 167 -22.46 16.11 9.47
C LEU A 167 -22.69 16.16 7.95
N VAL A 168 -23.39 17.19 7.45
CA VAL A 168 -23.61 17.37 6.00
C VAL A 168 -22.28 17.56 5.26
N LEU A 169 -21.40 18.41 5.78
CA LEU A 169 -20.11 18.71 5.16
C LEU A 169 -19.22 17.47 5.07
N SER A 170 -19.09 16.71 6.17
CA SER A 170 -18.31 15.48 6.19
C SER A 170 -18.86 14.41 5.23
N GLN A 171 -20.20 14.29 5.12
CA GLN A 171 -20.82 13.39 4.16
C GLN A 171 -20.51 13.79 2.72
N GLN A 172 -20.67 15.07 2.38
CA GLN A 172 -20.36 15.58 1.04
C GLN A 172 -18.88 15.36 0.66
N ARG A 173 -17.96 15.48 1.62
CA ARG A 173 -16.53 15.20 1.42
C ARG A 173 -16.27 13.72 1.15
N ALA A 174 -16.88 12.83 1.92
CA ALA A 174 -16.79 11.39 1.68
C ALA A 174 -17.37 11.01 0.30
N ASP A 175 -18.49 11.62 -0.09
CA ASP A 175 -19.09 11.41 -1.40
C ASP A 175 -18.21 11.93 -2.54
N ALA A 176 -17.53 13.07 -2.37
CA ALA A 176 -16.60 13.59 -3.37
C ALA A 176 -15.41 12.65 -3.61
N VAL A 177 -14.87 12.05 -2.55
CA VAL A 177 -13.83 11.02 -2.63
C VAL A 177 -14.35 9.79 -3.35
N LYS A 178 -15.54 9.29 -2.99
CA LYS A 178 -16.17 8.16 -3.67
C LYS A 178 -16.37 8.42 -5.16
N GLN A 179 -16.86 9.60 -5.52
CA GLN A 179 -17.05 10.01 -6.91
C GLN A 179 -15.73 10.05 -7.67
N TYR A 180 -14.64 10.52 -7.04
CA TYR A 180 -13.32 10.49 -7.63
C TYR A 180 -12.86 9.05 -7.94
N LEU A 181 -12.98 8.15 -6.97
CA LEU A 181 -12.59 6.74 -7.15
C LEU A 181 -13.46 6.02 -8.19
N VAL A 182 -14.76 6.35 -8.29
CA VAL A 182 -15.62 5.86 -9.38
C VAL A 182 -15.09 6.30 -10.74
N LYS A 183 -14.66 7.57 -10.89
CA LYS A 183 -14.06 8.06 -12.14
C LYS A 183 -12.73 7.36 -12.47
N LYS A 184 -12.03 6.84 -11.46
CA LYS A 184 -10.81 6.02 -11.61
C LYS A 184 -11.11 4.54 -11.92
N GLY A 185 -12.39 4.17 -12.07
CA GLY A 185 -12.80 2.83 -12.48
C GLY A 185 -13.21 1.90 -11.34
N ILE A 186 -13.30 2.39 -10.10
CA ILE A 186 -13.76 1.57 -8.97
C ILE A 186 -15.28 1.49 -8.96
N ALA A 187 -15.82 0.26 -8.93
CA ALA A 187 -17.26 0.05 -8.86
C ALA A 187 -17.87 0.64 -7.57
N ALA A 188 -18.94 1.43 -7.70
CA ALA A 188 -19.53 2.18 -6.58
C ALA A 188 -20.05 1.30 -5.43
N ASN A 189 -20.40 0.04 -5.70
CA ASN A 189 -20.86 -0.93 -4.70
C ASN A 189 -19.71 -1.51 -3.83
N ARG A 190 -18.45 -1.23 -4.17
CA ARG A 190 -17.27 -1.59 -3.37
C ARG A 190 -16.91 -0.53 -2.34
N MET A 191 -17.64 0.59 -2.32
CA MET A 191 -17.33 1.75 -1.48
C MET A 191 -18.59 2.25 -0.77
N THR A 192 -18.48 2.43 0.55
CA THR A 192 -19.48 3.16 1.35
C THR A 192 -18.90 4.52 1.71
N ALA A 193 -19.66 5.60 1.53
CA ALA A 193 -19.23 6.94 1.94
C ALA A 193 -20.08 7.37 3.13
N LYS A 194 -19.43 7.77 4.22
CA LYS A 194 -20.12 8.13 5.46
C LYS A 194 -19.48 9.35 6.13
N GLY A 195 -20.28 10.38 6.34
CA GLY A 195 -19.94 11.52 7.17
C GLY A 195 -20.21 11.22 8.63
N TYR A 196 -19.23 11.53 9.48
CA TYR A 196 -19.34 11.40 10.94
C TYR A 196 -19.41 12.77 11.64
N GLY A 197 -19.26 13.87 10.91
CA GLY A 197 -19.12 15.20 11.49
C GLY A 197 -18.01 15.23 12.54
N GLU A 198 -18.29 15.86 13.67
CA GLU A 198 -17.36 16.00 14.80
C GLU A 198 -17.48 14.91 15.87
N SER A 199 -18.40 13.94 15.69
CA SER A 199 -18.76 12.96 16.72
C SER A 199 -17.66 11.94 17.08
N HIS A 200 -16.58 11.87 16.30
CA HIS A 200 -15.46 10.94 16.47
C HIS A 200 -14.11 11.68 16.42
N PRO A 201 -13.81 12.52 17.43
CA PRO A 201 -12.54 13.25 17.48
C PRO A 201 -11.40 12.28 17.83
N THR A 202 -10.26 12.48 17.19
CA THR A 202 -9.00 11.75 17.46
C THR A 202 -7.99 12.62 18.19
N ALA A 203 -8.28 13.91 18.35
CA ALA A 203 -7.43 14.89 19.03
C ALA A 203 -8.26 15.98 19.73
N ASP A 204 -7.60 16.77 20.57
CA ASP A 204 -8.23 17.82 21.35
C ASP A 204 -8.74 18.99 20.49
N ASN A 205 -10.06 19.17 20.45
CA ASN A 205 -10.72 20.27 19.75
C ASN A 205 -10.48 21.65 20.38
N ALA A 206 -9.90 21.74 21.58
CA ALA A 206 -9.52 23.03 22.16
C ALA A 206 -8.28 23.65 21.49
N THR A 207 -7.51 22.87 20.73
CA THR A 207 -6.25 23.32 20.11
C THR A 207 -6.36 23.40 18.58
N ALA A 208 -5.69 24.38 17.97
CA ALA A 208 -5.65 24.49 16.51
C ALA A 208 -5.07 23.23 15.84
N THR A 209 -4.06 22.62 16.46
CA THR A 209 -3.44 21.37 16.01
C THR A 209 -4.43 20.20 16.07
N GLY A 210 -5.13 20.02 17.20
CA GLY A 210 -6.09 18.93 17.33
C GLY A 210 -7.31 19.08 16.40
N LYS A 211 -7.79 20.31 16.19
CA LYS A 211 -8.81 20.59 15.16
C LYS A 211 -8.32 20.19 13.76
N GLN A 212 -7.07 20.50 13.40
CA GLN A 212 -6.51 20.08 12.12
C GLN A 212 -6.43 18.55 11.99
N GLN A 213 -6.15 17.82 13.07
CA GLN A 213 -6.16 16.36 13.08
C GLN A 213 -7.58 15.79 12.97
N ASN A 214 -8.59 16.46 13.55
CA ASN A 214 -10.00 16.04 13.45
C ASN A 214 -10.60 16.28 12.06
N ARG A 215 -10.13 17.31 11.33
CA ARG A 215 -10.44 17.53 9.91
C ARG A 215 -9.74 16.52 9.00
N ARG A 216 -10.20 15.27 9.04
CA ARG A 216 -9.58 14.14 8.31
C ARG A 216 -10.57 13.34 7.50
N THR A 217 -10.05 12.49 6.64
CA THR A 217 -10.82 11.42 5.99
C THR A 217 -10.05 10.13 6.16
N GLU A 218 -10.76 9.07 6.52
CA GLU A 218 -10.19 7.75 6.70
C GLU A 218 -10.73 6.79 5.62
N ILE A 219 -9.90 5.81 5.28
CA ILE A 219 -10.31 4.60 4.57
C ILE A 219 -10.31 3.44 5.54
N ARG A 220 -11.44 2.75 5.65
CA ARG A 220 -11.57 1.52 6.45
C ARG A 220 -11.83 0.35 5.52
N ILE A 221 -11.00 -0.69 5.58
CA ILE A 221 -11.21 -1.93 4.84
C ILE A 221 -12.29 -2.74 5.54
N LEU A 222 -13.27 -3.24 4.78
CA LEU A 222 -14.45 -3.99 5.25
C LEU A 222 -14.33 -5.50 5.03
#